data_AF-A0A846CIZ5-F1
#
_entry.id   AF-A0A846CIZ5-F1
#
_cell.length_a   1.000
_cell.length_b   1.000
_cell.length_c   1.000
_cell.angle_alpha   90.00
_cell.angle_beta   90.00
_cell.angle_gamma   90.00
#
_symmetry.space_group_name_H-M   'P 1'
#
loop_
_entity.id
_entity.type
_entity.pdbx_description
1 polymer ?
#
loop_
_entity_poly.entity_id
_entity_poly.type
_entity_poly.pdbx_seq_one_letter_code
_entity_poly.pdbx_strand_id
1 'polypeptide(L)'
;TRPTISLGSTGEDVKDLQKVLNATVADTSLVVDGIFGNLTKEAVIAFQKYYGLTADGIVGSQTWAVVDTIVRATISLGSTREDVEYLQRRLKMVLDLVLW
;
A
#
# COMPACT_ATOMS: atom_id res chain seq x y z
N THR A 1 10.65 -10.94 11.05
CA THR A 1 9.39 -10.17 11.05
C THR A 1 9.74 -8.71 10.90
N ARG A 2 8.94 -7.91 10.17
CA ARG A 2 9.23 -6.47 10.00
C ARG A 2 9.14 -5.74 11.35
N PRO A 3 9.98 -4.73 11.60
CA PRO A 3 9.96 -3.99 12.85
C PRO A 3 8.68 -3.15 12.97
N THR A 4 8.28 -2.82 14.20
CA THR A 4 7.28 -1.76 14.38
C THR A 4 7.96 -0.41 14.16
N ILE A 5 7.46 0.38 13.22
CA ILE A 5 7.98 1.72 12.92
C ILE A 5 6.89 2.78 13.14
N SER A 6 7.32 3.95 13.58
CA SER A 6 6.45 5.09 13.91
C SER A 6 7.20 6.40 13.73
N LEU A 7 6.57 7.52 14.08
CA LEU A 7 7.20 8.85 14.07
C LEU A 7 8.61 8.81 14.71
N GLY A 8 9.60 9.31 13.97
CA GLY A 8 11.01 9.33 14.38
C GLY A 8 11.82 8.08 13.99
N SER A 9 11.18 6.97 13.58
CA SER A 9 11.90 5.83 13.02
C SER A 9 12.61 6.21 11.72
N THR A 10 13.74 5.54 11.45
CA THR A 10 14.51 5.72 10.22
C THR A 10 14.97 4.38 9.64
N GLY A 11 15.34 4.37 8.36
CA GLY A 11 15.98 3.22 7.71
C GLY A 11 15.20 2.68 6.51
N GLU A 12 15.60 1.50 6.04
CA GLU A 12 15.09 0.94 4.77
C GLU A 12 13.61 0.55 4.84
N ASP A 13 13.13 0.03 5.98
CA ASP A 13 11.71 -0.27 6.16
C ASP A 13 10.84 0.99 6.01
N VAL A 14 11.34 2.15 6.45
CA VAL A 14 10.63 3.43 6.26
C VAL A 14 10.58 3.82 4.79
N LYS A 15 11.65 3.59 4.02
CA LYS A 15 11.65 3.86 2.57
C LYS A 15 10.67 2.97 1.85
N ASP A 16 10.63 1.68 2.18
CA ASP A 16 9.70 0.75 1.56
C ASP A 16 8.26 1.13 1.85
N LEU A 17 7.96 1.52 3.09
CA LEU A 17 6.67 2.07 3.45
C LEU A 17 6.34 3.33 2.62
N GLN A 18 7.26 4.30 2.55
CA GLN A 18 7.05 5.54 1.79
C GLN A 18 6.74 5.29 0.31
N LYS A 19 7.43 4.33 -0.33
CA LYS A 19 7.14 3.91 -1.72
C LYS A 19 5.71 3.40 -1.86
N VAL A 20 5.27 2.54 -0.93
CA VAL A 20 3.92 1.96 -0.96
C VAL A 20 2.85 3.01 -0.66
N LEU A 21 3.09 3.91 0.30
CA LEU A 21 2.16 5.00 0.60
C LEU A 21 1.97 5.92 -0.61
N ASN A 22 3.04 6.31 -1.30
CA ASN A 22 2.94 7.09 -2.54
C ASN A 22 2.18 6.38 -3.66
N ALA A 23 2.20 5.04 -3.69
CA ALA A 23 1.51 4.25 -4.70
C ALA A 23 0.03 3.99 -4.37
N THR A 24 -0.39 4.15 -3.10
CA THR A 24 -1.70 3.66 -2.62
C THR A 24 -2.57 4.70 -1.97
N VAL A 25 -1.98 5.74 -1.39
CA VAL A 25 -2.72 6.84 -0.77
C VAL A 25 -2.85 7.96 -1.79
N ALA A 26 -4.08 8.30 -2.16
CA ALA A 26 -4.34 9.41 -3.06
C ALA A 26 -3.76 10.72 -2.53
N ASP A 27 -3.34 11.60 -3.43
CA ASP A 27 -2.79 12.94 -3.14
C ASP A 27 -1.57 12.94 -2.19
N THR A 28 -0.90 11.80 -2.03
CA THR A 28 0.31 11.66 -1.21
C THR A 28 1.56 11.72 -2.09
N SER A 29 2.47 12.63 -1.75
CA SER A 29 3.76 12.80 -2.45
C SER A 29 4.90 12.91 -1.45
N LEU A 30 5.17 11.81 -0.73
CA LEU A 30 6.27 11.72 0.23
C LEU A 30 7.62 11.65 -0.49
N VAL A 31 8.62 12.27 0.11
CA VAL A 31 10.01 11.99 -0.22
C VAL A 31 10.37 10.60 0.33
N VAL A 32 11.03 9.76 -0.47
CA VAL A 32 11.50 8.43 -0.05
C VAL A 32 12.90 8.55 0.55
N ASP A 33 13.00 9.22 1.69
CA ASP A 33 14.25 9.52 2.39
C ASP A 33 14.58 8.50 3.50
N GLY A 34 13.60 7.67 3.90
CA GLY A 34 13.74 6.74 5.01
C GLY A 34 13.62 7.41 6.37
N ILE A 35 12.96 8.57 6.44
CA ILE A 35 12.66 9.28 7.69
C ILE A 35 11.15 9.27 7.91
N PHE A 36 10.72 8.70 9.04
CA PHE A 36 9.30 8.67 9.39
C PHE A 36 8.92 10.00 10.05
N GLY A 37 8.68 11.01 9.22
CA GLY A 37 8.22 12.33 9.63
C GLY A 37 6.70 12.45 9.78
N ASN A 38 6.21 13.68 10.06
CA ASN A 38 4.79 13.93 10.25
C ASN A 38 3.95 13.61 9.00
N LEU A 39 4.46 13.93 7.81
CA LEU A 39 3.78 13.60 6.55
C LEU A 39 3.65 12.08 6.35
N THR A 40 4.69 11.31 6.68
CA THR A 40 4.63 9.84 6.65
C THR A 40 3.58 9.33 7.63
N LYS A 41 3.49 9.91 8.83
CA LYS A 41 2.46 9.55 9.83
C LYS A 41 1.04 9.80 9.32
N GLU A 42 0.79 10.96 8.74
CA GLU A 42 -0.52 11.31 8.18
C GLU A 42 -0.91 10.36 7.05
N ALA A 43 0.02 10.03 6.16
CA ALA A 43 -0.18 9.06 5.11
C ALA A 43 -0.46 7.64 5.66
N VAL A 44 0.22 7.21 6.73
CA VAL A 44 -0.08 5.94 7.41
C VAL A 44 -1.49 5.93 7.99
N ILE A 45 -1.91 7.02 8.65
CA ILE A 45 -3.27 7.14 9.19
C ILE A 45 -4.30 7.04 8.07
N ALA A 46 -4.07 7.72 6.94
CA ALA A 46 -4.94 7.65 5.77
C ALA A 46 -4.99 6.23 5.18
N PHE A 47 -3.84 5.58 5.03
CA PHE A 47 -3.73 4.19 4.59
C PHE A 47 -4.50 3.25 5.53
N GLN A 48 -4.29 3.36 6.83
CA GLN A 48 -4.99 2.52 7.82
C GLN A 48 -6.50 2.70 7.74
N LYS A 49 -7.00 3.94 7.64
CA LYS A 49 -8.43 4.22 7.45
C LYS A 49 -8.98 3.57 6.18
N TYR A 50 -8.24 3.69 5.07
CA TYR A 50 -8.66 3.13 3.78
C TYR A 50 -8.78 1.61 3.82
N TYR A 51 -7.83 0.93 4.49
CA TYR A 51 -7.82 -0.53 4.61
C TYR A 51 -8.55 -1.07 5.85
N GLY A 52 -9.32 -0.23 6.57
CA GLY A 52 -10.13 -0.65 7.72
C GLY A 52 -9.32 -1.08 8.95
N LEU A 53 -8.07 -0.62 9.08
CA LEU A 53 -7.21 -0.85 10.24
C LEU A 53 -7.44 0.21 11.32
N THR A 54 -6.96 -0.06 12.54
CA THR A 54 -6.83 0.98 13.57
C THR A 54 -5.91 2.09 13.07
N ALA A 55 -6.43 3.32 12.99
CA ALA A 55 -5.73 4.47 12.40
C ALA A 55 -4.88 5.23 13.43
N ASP A 56 -3.91 4.55 14.03
CA ASP A 56 -3.03 5.08 15.08
C ASP A 56 -1.73 5.74 14.57
N GLY A 57 -1.44 5.62 13.26
CA GLY A 57 -0.21 6.12 12.66
C GLY A 57 1.03 5.29 12.97
N ILE A 58 0.85 4.05 13.47
CA ILE A 58 1.92 3.11 13.81
C ILE A 58 1.88 1.94 12.83
N VAL A 59 3.03 1.59 12.26
CA VAL A 59 3.15 0.46 11.34
C VAL A 59 3.62 -0.76 12.11
N GLY A 60 2.65 -1.47 12.69
CA GLY A 60 2.83 -2.78 13.30
C GLY A 60 2.56 -3.94 12.33
N SER A 61 2.49 -5.15 12.86
CA SER A 61 2.31 -6.39 12.07
C SER A 61 1.09 -6.39 11.15
N GLN A 62 -0.04 -5.82 11.61
CA GLN A 62 -1.27 -5.75 10.82
C GLN A 62 -1.11 -4.81 9.62
N THR A 63 -0.53 -3.62 9.82
CA THR A 63 -0.24 -2.68 8.73
C THR A 63 0.75 -3.29 7.73
N TRP A 64 1.79 -3.97 8.22
CA TRP A 64 2.76 -4.65 7.35
C TRP A 64 2.14 -5.77 6.52
N ALA A 65 1.20 -6.54 7.07
CA ALA A 65 0.53 -7.59 6.30
C ALA A 65 -0.20 -7.03 5.07
N VAL A 66 -0.82 -5.86 5.19
CA VAL A 66 -1.49 -5.19 4.06
C VAL A 66 -0.47 -4.64 3.06
N VAL A 67 0.58 -3.95 3.56
CA VAL A 67 1.68 -3.44 2.72
C VAL A 67 2.31 -4.57 1.91
N ASP A 68 2.65 -5.68 2.53
CA ASP A 68 3.29 -6.82 1.87
C ASP A 68 2.34 -7.49 0.87
N THR A 69 1.03 -7.50 1.13
CA THR A 69 0.01 -7.99 0.18
C THR A 69 -0.02 -7.13 -1.08
N ILE A 70 0.01 -5.80 -0.93
CA ILE A 70 0.05 -4.86 -2.05
C ILE A 70 1.33 -5.05 -2.86
N VAL A 71 2.49 -5.13 -2.20
CA VAL A 71 3.77 -5.33 -2.89
C VAL A 71 3.77 -6.64 -3.68
N ARG A 72 3.27 -7.74 -3.10
CA ARG A 72 3.14 -9.02 -3.79
C ARG A 72 2.20 -8.93 -4.99
N ALA A 73 1.04 -8.29 -4.83
CA ALA A 73 0.09 -8.09 -5.92
C ALA A 73 0.68 -7.26 -7.06
N THR A 74 1.39 -6.17 -6.75
CA THR A 74 2.05 -5.31 -7.74
C THR A 74 3.17 -6.03 -8.49
N ILE A 75 3.97 -6.85 -7.80
CA ILE A 75 5.02 -7.67 -8.43
C ILE A 75 4.40 -8.76 -9.30
N SER A 76 3.30 -9.38 -8.86
CA SER A 76 2.55 -10.37 -9.65
C SER A 76 1.99 -9.73 -10.93
N LEU A 77 1.30 -8.60 -10.80
CA LEU A 77 0.75 -7.80 -11.91
C LEU A 77 1.83 -7.34 -12.91
N GLY A 78 3.07 -7.17 -12.46
CA GLY A 78 4.22 -6.84 -13.28
C GLY A 78 5.00 -8.03 -13.84
N SER A 79 4.72 -9.27 -13.43
CA SER A 79 5.61 -10.42 -13.72
C SER A 79 5.03 -11.56 -14.55
N THR A 80 3.71 -11.71 -14.75
CA THR A 80 3.22 -12.75 -15.68
C THR A 80 1.92 -12.39 -16.40
N ARG A 81 1.82 -12.86 -17.65
CA ARG A 81 0.69 -12.76 -18.58
C ARG A 81 -0.66 -13.17 -17.98
N GLU A 82 -0.66 -13.93 -16.88
CA GLU A 82 -1.84 -14.43 -16.18
C GLU A 82 -2.61 -13.34 -15.42
N ASP A 83 -1.95 -12.30 -14.90
CA ASP A 83 -2.60 -11.28 -14.06
C ASP A 83 -3.30 -10.18 -14.87
N VAL A 84 -2.74 -9.84 -16.03
CA VAL A 84 -3.44 -9.03 -17.03
C VAL A 84 -4.69 -9.76 -17.51
N GLU A 85 -4.60 -11.08 -17.70
CA GLU A 85 -5.74 -11.89 -18.10
C GLU A 85 -6.79 -11.98 -16.99
N TYR A 86 -6.38 -12.06 -15.72
CA TYR A 86 -7.29 -12.00 -14.57
C TYR A 86 -8.07 -10.68 -14.52
N LEU A 87 -7.39 -9.55 -14.63
CA LEU A 87 -8.04 -8.23 -14.64
C LEU A 87 -8.90 -8.03 -15.90
N GLN A 88 -8.47 -8.52 -17.06
CA GLN A 88 -9.26 -8.45 -18.29
C GLN A 88 -10.50 -9.35 -18.24
N ARG A 89 -10.41 -10.55 -17.67
CA ARG A 89 -11.56 -11.45 -17.47
C ARG A 89 -12.54 -10.87 -16.45
N ARG A 90 -12.02 -10.29 -15.36
CA ARG A 90 -12.85 -9.67 -14.32
C ARG A 90 -13.49 -8.36 -14.80
N LEU A 91 -12.79 -7.56 -15.62
CA LEU A 91 -13.34 -6.35 -16.23
C LEU A 91 -14.40 -6.69 -17.28
N LYS A 92 -14.20 -7.71 -18.12
CA LYS A 92 -15.24 -8.22 -19.04
C LYS A 92 -16.48 -8.67 -18.28
N MET A 93 -16.32 -9.46 -17.22
CA MET A 93 -17.44 -9.93 -16.42
C MET A 93 -18.23 -8.80 -15.75
N VAL A 94 -17.56 -7.74 -15.30
CA VAL A 94 -18.24 -6.57 -14.73
C VAL A 94 -18.93 -5.76 -15.82
N LEU A 95 -18.28 -5.50 -16.96
CA LEU A 95 -18.90 -4.78 -18.09
C LEU A 95 -20.13 -5.54 -18.64
N ASP A 96 -20.05 -6.86 -18.73
CA ASP A 96 -21.15 -7.76 -19.09
C ASP A 96 -22.24 -7.84 -18.00
N LEU A 97 -22.11 -7.16 -16.86
CA LEU A 97 -23.16 -7.08 -15.83
C LEU A 97 -23.83 -5.71 -15.77
N VAL A 98 -23.16 -4.65 -16.23
CA VAL A 98 -23.64 -3.25 -16.13
C VAL A 98 -24.11 -2.67 -17.48
N LEU A 99 -23.97 -3.41 -18.59
CA LEU A 99 -24.36 -2.95 -19.94
C LEU A 99 -25.62 -3.63 -20.52
N TRP A 100 -26.63 -3.92 -19.70
CA TRP A 100 -27.98 -4.31 -20.16
C TRP A 100 -29.02 -3.25 -19.78
#